data_AF-A0A537BH18-F1
#
_entry.id   AF-A0A537BH18-F1
#
_cell.length_a   1.000
_cell.length_b   1.000
_cell.length_c   1.000
_cell.angle_alpha   90.00
_cell.angle_beta   90.00
_cell.angle_gamma   90.00
#
_symmetry.space_group_name_H-M   'P 1'
#
loop_
_entity.id
_entity.type
_entity.pdbx_description
1 polymer ?
#
loop_
_entity_poly.entity_id
_entity_poly.type
_entity_poly.pdbx_seq_one_letter_code
_entity_poly.pdbx_strand_id
1 'polypeptide(L)'
;PDFVLKLSSFYRLLPDAGFKDVAPIVKLFARDFPDRLMWGSNLPHAGWSGGAPDDLELIGAALEWLPDSVARQRVFADNAERFYGL
;
A
#
# COMPACT_ATOMS: atom_id res chain seq x y z
N PRO A 1 13.37 12.87 1.39
CA PRO A 1 13.68 11.45 1.10
C PRO A 1 14.13 11.34 -0.35
N ASP A 2 15.16 10.54 -0.65
CA ASP A 2 15.56 10.36 -2.06
C ASP A 2 14.52 9.57 -2.86
N PHE A 3 13.64 8.83 -2.17
CA PHE A 3 12.46 8.16 -2.75
C PHE A 3 11.40 7.86 -1.67
N VAL A 4 10.17 7.55 -2.12
CA VAL A 4 9.10 6.93 -1.33
C VAL A 4 8.38 5.91 -2.21
N LEU A 5 8.13 4.72 -1.68
CA LEU A 5 7.32 3.68 -2.34
C LEU A 5 5.84 3.90 -2.02
N LYS A 6 5.02 3.97 -3.06
CA LYS A 6 3.56 3.99 -2.92
C LYS A 6 3.00 2.59 -3.19
N LEU A 7 2.49 1.93 -2.15
CA LEU A 7 1.68 0.73 -2.24
C LEU A 7 0.30 1.09 -2.80
N SER A 8 0.12 0.85 -4.09
CA SER A 8 -1.10 1.16 -4.85
C SER A 8 -1.19 0.22 -6.04
N SER A 9 -2.40 0.03 -6.57
CA SER A 9 -2.63 -0.67 -7.85
C SER A 9 -2.10 -2.11 -7.93
N PHE A 10 -1.82 -2.76 -6.81
CA PHE A 10 -1.21 -4.10 -6.81
C PHE A 10 -2.12 -5.17 -7.44
N TYR A 11 -3.44 -4.94 -7.49
CA TYR A 11 -4.40 -5.75 -8.23
C TYR A 11 -4.11 -5.81 -9.75
N ARG A 12 -3.36 -4.85 -10.30
CA ARG A 12 -2.94 -4.86 -11.71
C ARG A 12 -1.82 -5.85 -12.01
N LEU A 13 -1.08 -6.27 -10.98
CA LEU A 13 0.11 -7.11 -11.13
C LEU A 13 -0.21 -8.58 -10.82
N LEU A 14 -1.12 -8.84 -9.88
CA LEU A 14 -1.30 -10.16 -9.27
C LEU A 14 -2.78 -10.47 -9.02
N PRO A 15 -3.60 -10.68 -10.07
CA PRO A 15 -5.04 -10.87 -9.93
C PRO A 15 -5.43 -12.20 -9.23
N ASP A 16 -4.59 -13.24 -9.29
CA ASP A 16 -5.07 -14.61 -9.04
C ASP A 16 -4.78 -15.18 -7.63
N ALA A 17 -3.94 -14.52 -6.82
CA ALA A 17 -3.44 -15.08 -5.55
C ALA A 17 -3.85 -14.30 -4.29
N GLY A 18 -4.85 -13.42 -4.37
CA GLY A 18 -5.23 -12.55 -3.24
C GLY A 18 -4.09 -11.63 -2.80
N PHE A 19 -3.28 -11.17 -3.76
CA PHE A 19 -2.18 -10.23 -3.58
C PHE A 19 -1.06 -10.71 -2.63
N LYS A 20 -0.99 -12.01 -2.31
CA LYS A 20 -0.03 -12.57 -1.34
C LYS A 20 1.43 -12.28 -1.67
N ASP A 21 1.79 -12.18 -2.95
CA ASP A 21 3.18 -11.90 -3.36
C ASP A 21 3.60 -10.44 -3.10
N VAL A 22 2.66 -9.56 -2.75
CA VAL A 22 2.93 -8.19 -2.32
C VAL A 22 3.38 -8.13 -0.85
N ALA A 23 2.91 -9.08 -0.03
CA ALA A 23 3.14 -9.08 1.41
C ALA A 23 4.64 -9.05 1.80
N PRO A 24 5.54 -9.82 1.17
CA PRO A 24 6.96 -9.77 1.49
C PRO A 24 7.59 -8.39 1.24
N ILE A 25 7.18 -7.69 0.16
CA ILE A 25 7.68 -6.35 -0.16
C ILE A 25 7.23 -5.36 0.91
N VAL A 26 5.94 -5.39 1.26
CA VAL A 26 5.37 -4.50 2.28
C VAL A 26 6.03 -4.71 3.63
N LYS A 27 6.21 -5.96 4.05
CA LYS A 27 6.89 -6.30 5.31
C LYS A 27 8.36 -5.87 5.32
N LEU A 28 9.06 -6.02 4.21
CA LEU A 28 10.46 -5.58 4.08
C LEU A 28 10.56 -4.05 4.21
N PHE A 29 9.71 -3.29 3.51
CA PHE A 29 9.72 -1.83 3.59
C PHE A 29 9.29 -1.33 4.97
N ALA A 30 8.25 -1.93 5.57
CA ALA A 30 7.82 -1.55 6.92
C ALA A 30 8.91 -1.78 7.98
N ARG A 31 9.77 -2.80 7.79
CA ARG A 31 10.88 -3.12 8.69
C ARG A 31 12.12 -2.25 8.44
N ASP A 32 12.61 -2.23 7.20
CA ASP A 32 13.94 -1.67 6.88
C ASP A 32 13.86 -0.20 6.44
N PHE A 33 12.69 0.23 5.96
CA PHE A 33 12.45 1.57 5.42
C PHE A 33 11.11 2.15 5.90
N PRO A 34 10.85 2.19 7.23
CA PRO A 34 9.52 2.50 7.78
C PRO A 34 8.98 3.88 7.37
N ASP A 35 9.89 4.81 7.05
CA ASP A 35 9.59 6.19 6.66
C ASP A 35 9.51 6.40 5.14
N ARG A 36 9.39 5.30 4.37
CA ARG A 36 9.48 5.28 2.90
C ARG A 36 8.33 4.53 2.24
N LEU A 37 7.30 4.14 2.97
CA LEU A 37 6.15 3.40 2.45
C LEU A 37 4.86 4.20 2.68
N MET A 38 4.09 4.44 1.63
CA MET A 38 2.76 5.06 1.68
C MET A 38 1.74 4.16 1.02
N TRP A 39 0.47 4.23 1.42
CA TRP A 39 -0.63 3.52 0.76
C TRP A 39 -1.50 4.46 -0.07
N GLY A 40 -2.15 3.94 -1.11
CA GLY A 40 -3.25 4.63 -1.79
C GLY A 40 -4.11 3.68 -2.63
N SER A 41 -5.43 3.94 -2.68
CA SER A 41 -6.42 3.08 -3.35
C SER A 41 -6.26 2.98 -4.87
N ASN A 42 -5.74 4.04 -5.49
CA ASN A 42 -5.78 4.27 -6.93
C ASN A 42 -7.16 4.62 -7.48
N LEU A 43 -8.11 5.06 -6.67
CA LEU A 43 -9.41 5.53 -7.15
C LEU A 43 -9.26 6.63 -8.23
N PRO A 44 -10.07 6.62 -9.32
CA PRO A 44 -11.17 5.70 -9.65
C PRO A 44 -10.72 4.46 -10.47
N HIS A 45 -9.50 3.98 -10.25
CA HIS A 45 -8.86 2.86 -10.96
C HIS A 45 -8.71 3.09 -12.47
N ALA A 46 -8.42 4.32 -12.89
CA ALA A 46 -8.36 4.73 -14.30
C ALA A 46 -7.51 3.78 -15.17
N GLY A 47 -8.04 3.37 -16.33
CA GLY A 47 -7.36 2.46 -17.26
C GLY A 47 -7.24 1.02 -16.77
N TRP A 48 -8.03 0.61 -15.78
CA TRP A 48 -8.19 -0.81 -15.41
C TRP A 48 -9.43 -1.39 -16.08
N SER A 49 -9.30 -2.53 -16.75
CA SER A 49 -10.39 -3.21 -17.46
C SER A 49 -10.86 -4.51 -16.79
N GLY A 50 -10.22 -4.94 -15.71
CA GLY A 50 -10.54 -6.20 -15.01
C GLY A 50 -11.70 -6.11 -14.01
N GLY A 51 -12.63 -5.17 -14.20
CA GLY A 51 -13.70 -4.87 -13.24
C GLY A 51 -13.22 -4.01 -12.06
N ALA A 52 -14.10 -3.20 -11.46
CA ALA A 52 -13.71 -2.38 -10.32
C ALA A 52 -13.23 -3.28 -9.16
N PRO A 53 -11.97 -3.16 -8.68
CA PRO A 53 -11.54 -3.89 -7.50
C PRO A 53 -12.32 -3.38 -6.27
N ASP A 54 -12.56 -4.26 -5.30
CA ASP A 54 -13.14 -3.84 -4.02
C ASP A 54 -12.08 -3.12 -3.18
N ASP A 55 -12.21 -1.81 -3.01
CA ASP A 55 -11.30 -1.01 -2.19
C ASP A 55 -11.20 -1.49 -0.74
N LEU A 56 -12.26 -2.10 -0.18
CA LEU A 56 -12.24 -2.68 1.17
C LEU A 56 -11.33 -3.90 1.23
N GLU A 57 -11.30 -4.72 0.17
CA GLU A 57 -10.34 -5.83 0.07
C GLU A 57 -8.91 -5.31 -0.09
N LEU A 58 -8.71 -4.22 -0.86
CA LEU A 58 -7.38 -3.64 -1.06
C LEU A 58 -6.79 -3.08 0.24
N ILE A 59 -7.58 -2.33 1.02
CA ILE A 59 -7.11 -1.83 2.32
C ILE A 59 -7.01 -2.98 3.33
N GLY A 60 -7.91 -3.96 3.29
CA GLY A 60 -7.89 -5.16 4.14
C GLY A 60 -6.58 -5.95 3.98
N ALA A 61 -6.16 -6.20 2.74
CA ALA A 61 -4.90 -6.87 2.45
C ALA A 61 -3.69 -6.09 3.00
N ALA A 62 -3.66 -4.77 2.82
CA ALA A 62 -2.59 -3.94 3.36
C ALA A 62 -2.52 -3.97 4.90
N LEU A 63 -3.68 -3.96 5.57
CA LEU A 63 -3.78 -4.04 7.03
C LEU A 63 -3.37 -5.42 7.57
N GLU A 64 -3.63 -6.50 6.83
CA GLU A 64 -3.17 -7.85 7.15
C GLU A 64 -1.63 -7.94 7.12
N TRP A 65 -0.99 -7.30 6.14
CA TRP A 65 0.47 -7.32 6.02
C TRP A 65 1.18 -6.44 7.05
N LEU A 66 0.49 -5.43 7.58
CA LEU A 66 0.96 -4.47 8.57
C LEU A 66 0.19 -4.66 9.89
N PRO A 67 0.42 -5.72 10.68
CA PRO A 67 -0.35 -5.95 11.90
C PRO A 67 -0.03 -4.95 13.03
N ASP A 68 1.13 -4.29 12.97
CA ASP A 68 1.60 -3.33 13.98
C ASP A 68 0.95 -1.94 13.81
N SER A 69 0.46 -1.37 14.91
CA SER A 69 -0.25 -0.08 14.88
C SER A 69 0.66 1.11 14.56
N VAL A 70 1.93 1.06 14.97
CA VAL A 70 2.90 2.13 14.67
C VAL A 70 3.26 2.11 13.18
N ALA A 71 3.46 0.93 12.60
CA ALA A 71 3.67 0.77 11.17
C ALA A 71 2.46 1.26 10.36
N ARG A 72 1.22 0.96 10.80
CA ARG A 72 0.01 1.49 10.16
C ARG A 72 -0.04 3.01 10.19
N GLN A 73 0.19 3.61 11.36
CA GLN A 73 0.20 5.08 11.51
C GLN A 73 1.17 5.73 10.51
N ARG A 74 2.39 5.19 10.39
CA ARG A 74 3.37 5.68 9.42
C ARG A 74 2.89 5.55 7.98
N VAL A 75 2.42 4.37 7.58
CA VAL A 75 2.07 4.08 6.18
C VAL A 75 0.82 4.83 5.70
N PHE A 76 -0.16 5.01 6.59
CA PHE A 76 -1.45 5.61 6.24
C PHE A 76 -1.55 7.11 6.56
N ALA A 77 -0.63 7.67 7.35
CA ALA A 77 -0.65 9.10 7.72
C ALA A 77 0.75 9.73 7.65
N ASP A 78 1.62 9.46 8.63
CA ASP A 78 2.82 10.27 8.88
C ASP A 78 3.76 10.38 7.66
N ASN A 79 3.90 9.29 6.89
CA ASN A 79 4.75 9.28 5.70
C ASN A 79 4.19 10.14 4.59
N ALA A 80 2.86 10.17 4.44
CA ALA A 80 2.18 11.02 3.47
C ALA A 80 2.27 12.50 3.89
N GLU A 81 2.02 12.82 5.16
CA GLU A 81 2.16 14.19 5.68
C GLU A 81 3.56 14.74 5.41
N ARG A 82 4.60 13.94 5.73
CA ARG A 82 5.98 14.32 5.48
C ARG A 82 6.31 14.46 3.99
N PHE A 83 5.79 13.58 3.14
CA PHE A 83 6.09 13.60 1.70
C PHE A 83 5.42 14.79 0.99
N TYR A 84 4.17 15.09 1.34
CA TYR A 84 3.40 16.18 0.72
C TYR A 84 3.60 17.54 1.41
N GLY A 85 4.21 17.58 2.61
CA GLY A 85 4.40 18.81 3.37
C GLY A 85 3.09 19.34 3.96
N LEU A 86 2.25 18.43 4.47
CA LEU A 86 0.96 18.75 5.11
C LEU A 86 1.14 19.22 6.57
#